data_AF-A0A969EW55-F1
#
_entry.id   AF-A0A969EW55-F1
#
_cell.length_a   1.000
_cell.length_b   1.000
_cell.length_c   1.000
_cell.angle_alpha   90.00
_cell.angle_beta   90.00
_cell.angle_gamma   90.00
#
_symmetry.space_group_name_H-M   'P 1'
#
loop_
_entity.id
_entity.type
_entity.pdbx_description
1 polymer ?
#
loop_
_entity_poly.entity_id
_entity_poly.type
_entity_poly.pdbx_seq_one_letter_code
_entity_poly.pdbx_strand_id
1 'polypeptide(L)'
;MGKLLSAWSGRANRPTPAMTIEKNSFLSMQTTEELAQLLARCALKDRRAFESLYRASSAQLFSLVLRIVKDQDLASEVLQESYVKIWNRAGDFRLDLAKPLTWMGAIARNQAIDLIRRSSSQPVTASEPIEEFNWIADDTAGPLN
;
A
#
# COMPACT_ATOMS: atom_id res chain seq x y z
N MET A 1 23.68 -20.42 -41.30
CA MET A 1 22.58 -21.16 -41.95
C MET A 1 21.56 -21.54 -40.87
N GLY A 2 20.33 -20.98 -40.92
CA GLY A 2 19.11 -21.30 -40.13
C GLY A 2 19.15 -21.00 -38.61
N LYS A 3 18.47 -20.00 -37.99
CA LYS A 3 17.00 -19.76 -37.81
C LYS A 3 16.28 -21.02 -37.26
N LEU A 4 15.48 -21.05 -36.17
CA LEU A 4 14.55 -20.09 -35.53
C LEU A 4 13.94 -20.74 -34.24
N LEU A 5 13.55 -19.90 -33.24
CA LEU A 5 12.44 -20.08 -32.24
C LEU A 5 12.61 -21.15 -31.13
N SER A 6 12.29 -20.97 -29.84
CA SER A 6 11.42 -20.02 -29.11
C SER A 6 11.58 -20.19 -27.58
N ALA A 7 10.99 -19.24 -26.84
CA ALA A 7 10.43 -19.38 -25.49
C ALA A 7 11.39 -19.31 -24.27
N TRP A 8 11.46 -18.12 -23.69
CA TRP A 8 11.33 -17.86 -22.23
C TRP A 8 11.64 -19.05 -21.30
N SER A 9 12.93 -19.34 -21.09
CA SER A 9 13.37 -20.18 -19.96
C SER A 9 14.31 -19.35 -19.08
N GLY A 10 13.79 -18.74 -18.01
CA GLY A 10 14.61 -17.83 -17.23
C GLY A 10 13.93 -17.21 -16.02
N ARG A 11 13.48 -18.03 -15.06
CA ARG A 11 13.62 -17.62 -13.65
C ARG A 11 13.83 -18.84 -12.78
N ALA A 12 15.06 -18.92 -12.28
CA ALA A 12 15.57 -19.98 -11.45
C ALA A 12 14.70 -20.18 -10.21
N ASN A 13 14.30 -21.44 -10.03
CA ASN A 13 14.26 -22.07 -8.72
C ASN A 13 15.64 -21.89 -8.05
N ARG A 14 15.70 -21.11 -6.98
CA ARG A 14 16.77 -21.18 -5.97
C ARG A 14 16.14 -21.06 -4.59
N PRO A 15 16.09 -22.13 -3.78
CA PRO A 15 15.77 -22.00 -2.37
C PRO A 15 17.01 -21.50 -1.58
N THR A 16 16.79 -20.39 -0.84
CA THR A 16 17.44 -19.88 0.39
C THR A 16 18.97 -19.65 0.47
N PRO A 17 19.35 -18.57 1.18
CA PRO A 17 20.23 -18.73 2.33
C PRO A 17 19.61 -18.19 3.62
N ALA A 18 19.87 -18.91 4.70
CA ALA A 18 19.50 -18.58 6.07
C ALA A 18 20.02 -17.19 6.48
N MET A 19 19.13 -16.24 6.75
CA MET A 19 19.39 -15.13 7.67
C MET A 19 18.09 -14.42 8.09
N THR A 20 17.86 -14.36 9.40
CA THR A 20 16.92 -13.47 10.10
C THR A 20 15.42 -13.80 10.03
N ILE A 21 14.99 -14.87 10.70
CA ILE A 21 13.61 -14.98 11.23
C ILE A 21 13.66 -15.19 12.75
N GLU A 22 14.44 -14.36 13.46
CA GLU A 22 14.32 -14.16 14.92
C GLU A 22 13.77 -12.76 15.25
N LYS A 23 12.96 -12.19 14.35
CA LYS A 23 12.12 -11.03 14.66
C LYS A 23 10.64 -11.40 14.76
N ASN A 24 10.33 -12.70 14.88
CA ASN A 24 8.97 -13.21 15.02
C ASN A 24 8.46 -13.16 16.47
N SER A 25 9.34 -12.81 17.42
CA SER A 25 9.07 -12.79 18.87
C SER A 25 8.59 -11.44 19.40
N PHE A 26 8.45 -10.41 18.56
CA PHE A 26 7.87 -9.11 18.96
C PHE A 26 6.44 -8.90 18.46
N LEU A 27 5.88 -9.88 17.74
CA LEU A 27 4.53 -9.83 17.20
C LEU A 27 3.57 -10.43 18.23
N SER A 28 2.97 -9.57 19.06
CA SER A 28 1.71 -9.74 19.82
C SER A 28 1.34 -11.14 20.34
N MET A 29 0.97 -11.24 21.62
CA MET A 29 0.47 -12.47 22.27
C MET A 29 -0.82 -13.10 21.68
N GLN A 30 -1.26 -12.73 20.48
CA GLN A 30 -2.37 -13.39 19.79
C GLN A 30 -1.85 -14.41 18.79
N THR A 31 -2.39 -15.61 18.91
CA THR A 31 -2.09 -16.77 18.08
C THR A 31 -2.66 -16.61 16.68
N THR A 32 -2.07 -17.33 15.72
CA THR A 32 -2.60 -17.40 14.33
C THR A 32 -4.07 -17.87 14.32
N GLU A 33 -4.43 -18.75 15.24
CA GLU A 33 -5.78 -19.31 15.36
C GLU A 33 -6.80 -18.27 15.84
N GLU A 34 -6.46 -17.45 16.84
CA GLU A 34 -7.37 -16.38 17.32
C GLU A 34 -7.69 -15.36 16.22
N LEU A 35 -6.70 -14.97 15.43
CA LEU A 35 -6.91 -14.07 14.29
C LEU A 35 -7.79 -14.71 13.21
N ALA A 36 -7.66 -16.02 12.98
CA ALA A 36 -8.51 -16.76 12.05
C ALA A 36 -9.96 -16.79 12.52
N GLN A 37 -10.20 -17.03 13.81
CA GLN A 37 -11.53 -16.99 14.42
C GLN A 37 -12.15 -15.59 14.37
N LEU A 38 -11.35 -14.54 14.57
CA LEU A 38 -11.79 -13.16 14.42
C LEU A 38 -12.20 -12.86 12.97
N LEU A 39 -11.43 -13.30 11.98
CA LEU A 39 -11.78 -13.17 10.56
C LEU A 39 -13.07 -13.93 10.22
N ALA A 40 -13.24 -15.15 10.72
CA ALA A 40 -14.46 -15.93 10.52
C ALA A 40 -15.72 -15.21 11.06
N ARG A 41 -15.61 -14.59 12.25
CA ARG A 41 -16.69 -13.75 12.80
C ARG A 41 -16.90 -12.45 12.02
N CYS A 42 -15.85 -11.84 11.48
CA CYS A 42 -15.98 -10.69 10.57
C CYS A 42 -16.76 -11.05 9.30
N ALA A 43 -16.60 -12.28 8.78
CA ALA A 43 -17.39 -12.76 7.64
C ALA A 43 -18.90 -12.76 7.95
N LEU A 44 -19.26 -13.02 9.20
CA LEU A 44 -20.64 -12.94 9.74
C LEU A 44 -21.06 -11.52 10.15
N LYS A 45 -20.27 -10.49 9.78
CA LYS A 45 -20.52 -9.08 10.09
C LYS A 45 -20.58 -8.76 11.59
N ASP A 46 -19.83 -9.49 12.41
CA ASP A 46 -19.63 -9.15 13.83
C ASP A 46 -18.65 -7.97 13.99
N ARG A 47 -19.19 -6.82 14.40
CA ARG A 47 -18.41 -5.59 14.63
C ARG A 47 -17.42 -5.71 15.79
N ARG A 48 -17.72 -6.47 16.84
CA ARG A 48 -16.83 -6.64 18.00
C ARG A 48 -15.62 -7.48 17.62
N ALA A 49 -15.83 -8.49 16.77
CA ALA A 49 -14.74 -9.28 16.20
C ALA A 49 -13.82 -8.41 15.34
N PHE A 50 -14.39 -7.53 14.52
CA PHE A 50 -13.60 -6.60 13.70
C PHE A 50 -12.78 -5.62 14.54
N GLU A 51 -13.37 -5.05 15.57
CA GLU A 51 -12.68 -4.15 16.50
C GLU A 51 -11.51 -4.86 17.20
N SER A 52 -11.72 -6.11 17.59
CA SER A 52 -10.69 -6.95 18.24
C SER A 52 -9.59 -7.35 17.26
N LEU A 53 -9.93 -7.66 16.01
CA LEU A 53 -8.99 -7.91 14.93
C LEU A 53 -8.12 -6.68 14.66
N TYR A 54 -8.74 -5.50 14.59
CA TYR A 54 -8.04 -4.22 14.41
C TYR A 54 -7.04 -3.97 15.54
N ARG A 55 -7.48 -4.08 16.80
CA ARG A 55 -6.59 -3.93 17.97
C ARG A 55 -5.40 -4.88 17.94
N ALA A 56 -5.61 -6.12 17.50
CA ALA A 56 -4.58 -7.14 17.48
C ALA A 56 -3.54 -6.94 16.36
N SER A 57 -3.94 -6.41 15.20
CA SER A 57 -3.11 -6.45 13.98
C SER A 57 -2.70 -5.09 13.40
N SER A 58 -3.35 -3.99 13.82
CA SER A 58 -3.19 -2.67 13.20
C SER A 58 -1.77 -2.14 13.26
N ALA A 59 -1.08 -2.26 14.38
CA ALA A 59 0.31 -1.81 14.52
C ALA A 59 1.26 -2.50 13.52
N GLN A 60 1.07 -3.79 13.27
CA GLN A 60 1.88 -4.57 12.33
C GLN A 60 1.60 -4.18 10.88
N LEU A 61 0.31 -4.06 10.52
CA LEU A 61 -0.09 -3.65 9.18
C LEU A 61 0.30 -2.20 8.90
N PHE A 62 0.18 -1.31 9.88
CA PHE A 62 0.64 0.09 9.77
C PHE A 62 2.14 0.15 9.53
N SER A 63 2.94 -0.60 10.30
CA SER A 63 4.40 -0.67 10.12
C SER A 63 4.78 -1.19 8.73
N LEU A 64 4.02 -2.15 8.19
CA LEU A 64 4.20 -2.66 6.83
C LEU A 64 3.91 -1.58 5.78
N VAL A 65 2.76 -0.91 5.89
CA VAL A 65 2.33 0.13 4.95
C VAL A 65 3.27 1.33 4.97
N LEU A 66 3.65 1.80 6.16
CA LEU A 66 4.57 2.93 6.35
C LEU A 66 5.92 2.71 5.66
N ARG A 67 6.45 1.47 5.67
CA ARG A 67 7.70 1.14 4.95
C ARG A 67 7.57 1.24 3.43
N ILE A 68 6.36 1.09 2.90
CA ILE A 68 6.07 1.13 1.47
C ILE A 68 5.86 2.58 1.03
N VAL A 69 4.93 3.30 1.68
CA VAL A 69 4.54 4.66 1.27
C VAL A 69 5.47 5.75 1.81
N LYS A 70 6.21 5.48 2.89
CA LYS A 70 7.17 6.39 3.54
C LYS A 70 6.60 7.74 4.01
N ASP A 71 5.30 7.76 4.24
CA ASP A 71 4.54 8.92 4.69
C ASP A 71 3.51 8.45 5.73
N GLN A 72 3.40 9.17 6.86
CA GLN A 72 2.58 8.75 8.00
C GLN A 72 1.08 8.95 7.74
N ASP A 73 0.71 10.02 7.03
CA ASP A 73 -0.68 10.36 6.76
C ASP A 73 -1.24 9.43 5.69
N LEU A 74 -0.48 9.23 4.61
CA LEU A 74 -0.82 8.25 3.57
C LEU A 74 -0.86 6.82 4.13
N ALA A 75 0.03 6.48 5.06
CA ALA A 75 -0.02 5.15 5.69
C ALA A 75 -1.30 4.94 6.51
N SER A 76 -1.77 5.98 7.18
CA SER A 76 -3.00 5.95 7.98
C SER A 76 -4.23 5.77 7.09
N GLU A 77 -4.29 6.49 5.97
CA GLU A 77 -5.35 6.37 4.97
C GLU A 77 -5.39 4.97 4.35
N VAL A 78 -4.24 4.48 3.86
CA VAL A 78 -4.13 3.13 3.28
C VAL A 78 -4.50 2.06 4.30
N LEU A 79 -4.13 2.22 5.57
CA LEU A 79 -4.51 1.27 6.62
C LEU A 79 -6.03 1.20 6.77
N GLN A 80 -6.71 2.35 6.82
CA GLN A 80 -8.17 2.41 6.93
C GLN A 80 -8.85 1.72 5.74
N GLU A 81 -8.45 2.05 4.51
CA GLU A 81 -8.97 1.40 3.30
C GLU A 81 -8.73 -0.11 3.30
N SER A 82 -7.56 -0.53 3.79
CA SER A 82 -7.20 -1.95 3.89
C SER A 82 -8.13 -2.69 4.85
N TYR A 83 -8.46 -2.10 5.99
CA TYR A 83 -9.40 -2.71 6.95
C TYR A 83 -10.83 -2.77 6.42
N VAL A 84 -11.27 -1.77 5.65
CA VAL A 84 -12.55 -1.83 4.92
C VAL A 84 -12.55 -3.02 3.94
N LYS A 85 -11.45 -3.21 3.21
CA LYS A 85 -11.31 -4.37 2.30
C LYS A 85 -11.26 -5.70 3.04
N ILE A 86 -10.55 -5.77 4.16
CA ILE A 86 -10.51 -6.96 5.03
C ILE A 86 -11.93 -7.32 5.51
N TRP A 87 -12.70 -6.35 6.01
CA TRP A 87 -14.08 -6.55 6.43
C TRP A 87 -14.99 -7.10 5.31
N ASN A 88 -14.83 -6.56 4.10
CA ASN A 88 -15.62 -6.96 2.95
C ASN A 88 -15.23 -8.35 2.44
N ARG A 89 -13.94 -8.70 2.55
CA ARG A 89 -13.37 -9.94 2.02
C ARG A 89 -13.11 -11.02 3.07
N ALA A 90 -13.54 -10.81 4.31
CA ALA A 90 -13.28 -11.74 5.41
C ALA A 90 -13.81 -13.16 5.11
N GLY A 91 -14.91 -13.28 4.35
CA GLY A 91 -15.45 -14.57 3.91
C GLY A 91 -14.59 -15.30 2.86
N ASP A 92 -13.69 -14.60 2.16
CA ASP A 92 -12.75 -15.19 1.21
C ASP A 92 -11.53 -15.80 1.92
N PHE A 93 -11.35 -15.53 3.21
CA PHE A 93 -10.18 -16.00 3.95
C PHE A 93 -10.21 -17.52 4.12
N ARG A 94 -9.07 -18.15 3.84
CA ARG A 94 -8.88 -19.59 3.81
C ARG A 94 -7.62 -19.93 4.60
N LEU A 95 -7.80 -20.53 5.78
CA LEU A 95 -6.71 -20.85 6.71
C LEU A 95 -5.71 -21.86 6.13
N ASP A 96 -6.18 -22.71 5.21
CA ASP A 96 -5.38 -23.69 4.46
C ASP A 96 -4.42 -23.04 3.44
N LEU A 97 -4.72 -21.82 2.97
CA LEU A 97 -3.93 -21.14 1.95
C LEU A 97 -2.92 -20.15 2.51
N ALA A 98 -3.24 -19.49 3.63
CA ALA A 98 -2.38 -18.49 4.24
C ALA A 98 -2.69 -18.24 5.72
N LYS A 99 -1.67 -17.80 6.47
CA LYS A 99 -1.86 -17.26 7.82
C LYS A 99 -2.65 -15.95 7.77
N PRO A 100 -3.50 -15.63 8.76
CA PRO A 100 -4.31 -14.40 8.79
C PRO A 100 -3.51 -13.11 8.55
N LEU A 101 -2.42 -12.90 9.29
CA LEU A 101 -1.57 -11.71 9.13
C LEU A 101 -0.94 -11.62 7.73
N THR A 102 -0.59 -12.75 7.12
CA THR A 102 -0.04 -12.78 5.77
C THR A 102 -1.09 -12.36 4.74
N TRP A 103 -2.31 -12.88 4.86
CA TRP A 103 -3.42 -12.53 3.97
C TRP A 103 -3.83 -11.06 4.12
N MET A 104 -3.99 -10.56 5.34
CA MET A 104 -4.26 -9.14 5.61
C MET A 104 -3.12 -8.24 5.14
N GLY A 105 -1.87 -8.64 5.36
CA GLY A 105 -0.69 -7.93 4.87
C GLY A 105 -0.61 -7.84 3.35
N ALA A 106 -1.04 -8.87 2.63
CA ALA A 106 -1.13 -8.83 1.18
C ALA A 106 -2.14 -7.79 0.69
N ILE A 107 -3.32 -7.70 1.33
CA ILE A 107 -4.32 -6.67 1.03
C ILE A 107 -3.71 -5.27 1.24
N ALA A 108 -3.12 -5.04 2.42
CA ALA A 108 -2.53 -3.74 2.76
C ALA A 108 -1.37 -3.34 1.85
N ARG A 109 -0.48 -4.28 1.53
CA ARG A 109 0.61 -4.07 0.58
C ARG A 109 0.10 -3.69 -0.81
N ASN A 110 -0.93 -4.38 -1.30
CA ASN A 110 -1.49 -4.09 -2.62
C ASN A 110 -2.09 -2.68 -2.66
N GLN A 111 -2.78 -2.25 -1.59
CA GLN A 111 -3.29 -0.88 -1.49
C GLN A 111 -2.16 0.17 -1.50
N ALA A 112 -1.11 -0.05 -0.70
CA ALA A 112 0.04 0.85 -0.66
C ALA A 112 0.72 0.99 -2.04
N ILE A 113 0.87 -0.11 -2.78
CA ILE A 113 1.46 -0.10 -4.13
C ILE A 113 0.54 0.60 -5.13
N ASP A 114 -0.76 0.37 -5.05
CA ASP A 114 -1.74 1.05 -5.90
C ASP A 114 -1.70 2.57 -5.69
N LEU A 115 -1.56 3.03 -4.44
CA LEU A 115 -1.40 4.45 -4.12
C LEU A 115 -0.14 5.02 -4.79
N ILE A 116 1.02 4.41 -4.57
CA ILE A 116 2.29 4.86 -5.17
C ILE A 116 2.21 4.94 -6.69
N ARG A 117 1.59 3.93 -7.31
CA ARG A 117 1.43 3.88 -8.78
C ARG A 117 0.55 5.01 -9.30
N ARG A 118 -0.49 5.41 -8.57
CA ARG A 118 -1.36 6.54 -8.95
C ARG A 118 -0.59 7.86 -8.85
N SER A 119 0.13 8.07 -7.75
CA SER A 119 0.96 9.27 -7.56
C SER A 119 2.08 9.40 -8.60
N SER A 120 2.65 8.28 -9.06
CA SER A 120 3.69 8.30 -10.11
C SER A 120 3.14 8.42 -11.54
N SER A 121 1.85 8.14 -11.75
CA SER A 121 1.21 8.18 -13.07
C SER A 121 0.52 9.52 -13.35
N GLN A 122 0.61 10.49 -12.44
CA GLN A 122 0.12 11.84 -12.67
C GLN A 122 1.02 12.50 -13.73
N PRO A 123 0.54 12.77 -14.95
CA PRO A 123 1.28 13.60 -15.88
C PRO A 123 1.40 14.97 -15.22
N VAL A 124 2.61 15.52 -15.16
CA VAL A 124 2.77 16.96 -15.05
C VAL A 124 2.00 17.57 -16.22
N THR A 125 0.77 18.01 -15.99
CA THR A 125 0.07 18.89 -16.92
C THR A 125 0.83 20.20 -16.88
N ALA A 126 1.77 20.31 -17.82
CA ALA A 126 2.35 21.55 -18.23
C ALA A 126 1.26 22.44 -18.84
N SER A 127 0.88 23.50 -18.13
CA SER A 127 0.24 24.75 -18.58
C SER A 127 -0.35 25.41 -17.33
N GLU A 128 0.11 26.55 -16.84
CA GLU A 128 0.21 27.80 -17.59
C GLU A 128 1.58 28.50 -17.44
N PRO A 129 2.04 29.25 -18.46
CA PRO A 129 3.17 30.16 -18.31
C PRO A 129 2.84 31.19 -17.23
N ILE A 130 3.81 31.50 -16.37
CA ILE A 130 3.77 32.72 -15.58
C ILE A 130 3.65 33.86 -16.59
N GLU A 131 2.48 34.50 -16.69
CA GLU A 131 2.36 35.77 -17.42
C GLU A 131 3.35 36.72 -16.76
N GLU A 132 4.41 37.04 -17.50
CA GLU A 132 5.42 38.00 -17.15
C GLU A 132 4.69 39.33 -16.89
N PHE A 133 4.64 39.72 -15.62
CA PHE A 133 4.03 40.97 -15.17
C PHE A 133 4.86 42.14 -15.73
N ASN A 134 4.62 42.50 -16.98
CA ASN A 134 5.24 43.65 -17.61
C ASN A 134 4.59 44.90 -17.03
N TRP A 135 5.16 45.41 -15.93
CA TRP A 135 4.91 46.77 -15.49
C TRP A 135 5.50 47.69 -16.55
N ILE A 136 4.71 48.01 -17.59
CA ILE A 136 5.00 49.18 -18.41
C ILE A 136 4.90 50.36 -17.44
N ALA A 137 6.06 50.80 -16.97
CA ALA A 137 6.25 52.15 -16.53
C ALA A 137 5.80 53.05 -17.68
N ASP A 138 4.62 53.65 -17.54
CA ASP A 138 4.25 54.80 -18.35
C ASP A 138 5.11 55.98 -17.88
N ASP A 139 6.35 56.01 -18.37
CA ASP A 139 7.23 57.16 -18.28
C ASP A 139 6.90 58.09 -19.46
N THR A 140 5.70 58.69 -19.45
CA THR A 140 5.45 59.87 -20.28
C THR A 140 6.16 61.06 -19.66
N ALA A 141 7.46 61.16 -19.90
CA ALA A 141 8.19 62.41 -19.76
C ALA A 141 9.20 62.56 -20.90
N GLY A 142 8.83 63.35 -21.91
CA GLY A 142 9.77 63.78 -22.94
C GLY A 142 9.18 64.86 -23.85
N PRO A 143 9.65 66.12 -23.77
CA PRO A 143 8.95 67.30 -24.26
C PRO A 143 9.18 67.52 -25.75
N LEU A 144 8.19 68.10 -26.45
CA LEU A 144 8.41 68.62 -27.80
C LEU A 144 7.73 69.99 -27.98
N ASN A 145 8.60 71.00 -27.93
CA ASN A 145 8.55 72.31 -28.60
C ASN A 145 7.41 73.29 -28.24
#